data_AF-A0AAD5ZTI1-F1
#
_entry.id   AF-A0AAD5ZTI1-F1
#
_cell.length_a   1.000
_cell.length_b   1.000
_cell.length_c   1.000
_cell.angle_alpha   90.00
_cell.angle_beta   90.00
_cell.angle_gamma   90.00
#
_symmetry.space_group_name_H-M   'P 1'
#
loop_
_entity.id
_entity.type
_entity.pdbx_description
1 polymer ?
#
loop_
_entity_poly.entity_id
_entity_poly.type
_entity_poly.pdbx_seq_one_letter_code
_entity_poly.pdbx_strand_id
1 'polypeptide(L)'
;MLSSSPSPTALTTPNGAPSWFSPPMGGRALSPLGSRLAMASPTLRRFPCVVAAKVTSRENRIYRHERLRKKVEGTPERPRMSVFRSNKHLHVQVIDDTKMHTLAAASTMQKGLSKEVDYSAGPTIEVAKKVGEAIAKACLEKGITKVVFDRGGYLYHGRIQALADAARENGLEF
;
A
#
# COMPACT_ATOMS: atom_id res chain seq x y z
N MET A 1 -37.14 -48.10 -28.56
CA MET A 1 -38.13 -47.10 -29.03
C MET A 1 -37.79 -45.79 -28.31
N LEU A 2 -37.16 -44.86 -29.03
CA LEU A 2 -37.73 -43.53 -29.37
C LEU A 2 -37.96 -42.69 -28.09
N SER A 3 -37.26 -41.59 -27.81
CA SER A 3 -36.90 -40.50 -28.72
C SER A 3 -35.91 -39.56 -28.05
N SER A 4 -34.90 -39.16 -28.81
CA SER A 4 -33.89 -38.16 -28.54
C SER A 4 -34.34 -36.82 -29.14
N SER A 5 -34.32 -35.75 -28.35
CA SER A 5 -34.53 -34.37 -28.81
C SER A 5 -33.18 -33.67 -29.01
N PRO A 6 -32.87 -33.12 -30.21
CA PRO A 6 -31.63 -32.39 -30.45
C PRO A 6 -31.73 -30.91 -30.07
N SER A 7 -30.65 -30.39 -29.48
CA SER A 7 -30.40 -28.97 -29.23
C SER A 7 -29.94 -28.22 -30.49
N PRO A 8 -30.18 -26.89 -30.58
CA PRO A 8 -29.99 -26.13 -31.82
C PRO A 8 -28.51 -25.87 -32.15
N THR A 9 -28.20 -26.09 -33.42
CA THR A 9 -26.92 -25.88 -34.10
C THR A 9 -26.51 -24.41 -34.15
N ALA A 10 -25.23 -24.15 -33.81
CA ALA A 10 -24.58 -22.86 -33.97
C ALA A 10 -24.37 -22.53 -35.46
N LEU A 11 -24.87 -21.37 -35.89
CA LEU A 11 -24.58 -20.82 -37.21
C LEU A 11 -23.23 -20.11 -37.18
N THR A 12 -22.23 -20.73 -37.80
CA THR A 12 -20.96 -20.13 -38.20
C THR A 12 -21.16 -19.27 -39.45
N THR A 13 -20.90 -17.96 -39.35
CA THR A 13 -20.81 -17.09 -40.52
C THR A 13 -19.42 -17.21 -41.15
N PRO A 14 -19.31 -17.42 -42.47
CA PRO A 14 -18.04 -17.28 -43.18
C PRO A 14 -17.84 -15.80 -43.53
N ASN A 15 -16.60 -15.35 -43.47
CA ASN A 15 -16.10 -14.02 -43.87
C ASN A 15 -15.99 -13.00 -42.73
N GLY A 16 -14.80 -12.97 -42.13
CA GLY A 16 -14.36 -11.89 -41.26
C GLY A 16 -14.14 -10.60 -42.04
N ALA A 17 -14.81 -9.53 -41.62
CA ALA A 17 -14.32 -8.15 -41.51
C ALA A 17 -15.50 -7.25 -41.06
N PRO A 18 -15.40 -6.52 -39.94
CA PRO A 18 -16.46 -5.60 -39.50
C PRO A 18 -16.51 -4.33 -40.38
N SER A 19 -17.71 -3.99 -40.84
CA SER A 19 -18.04 -3.00 -41.87
C SER A 19 -18.11 -1.53 -41.40
N TRP A 20 -17.34 -1.13 -40.39
CA TRP A 20 -17.42 0.23 -39.81
C TRP A 20 -16.11 1.03 -39.90
N PHE A 21 -15.21 0.65 -40.81
CA PHE A 21 -14.01 1.43 -41.10
C PHE A 21 -14.13 2.13 -42.45
N SER A 22 -14.42 3.43 -42.44
CA SER A 22 -14.32 4.33 -43.59
C SER A 22 -13.42 5.52 -43.21
N PRO A 23 -12.29 5.75 -43.90
CA PRO A 23 -11.44 6.91 -43.67
C PRO A 23 -11.79 8.05 -44.65
N PRO A 24 -11.78 9.32 -44.22
CA PRO A 24 -11.66 10.41 -45.17
C PRO A 24 -10.19 10.81 -45.37
N MET A 25 -9.77 10.68 -46.62
CA MET A 25 -8.63 11.37 -47.25
C MET A 25 -8.76 12.89 -47.10
N GLY A 26 -7.67 13.57 -46.73
CA GLY A 26 -7.66 15.04 -46.72
C GLY A 26 -6.37 15.65 -46.20
N GLY A 27 -5.30 15.62 -47.00
CA GLY A 27 -4.05 16.28 -46.70
C GLY A 27 -4.14 17.81 -46.66
N ARG A 28 -3.30 18.44 -45.83
CA ARG A 28 -2.90 19.83 -45.98
C ARG A 28 -1.38 19.97 -45.83
N ALA A 29 -0.79 20.20 -46.99
CA ALA A 29 0.45 20.89 -47.33
C ALA A 29 1.39 21.38 -46.22
N LEU A 30 2.66 20.97 -46.32
CA LEU A 30 3.82 21.75 -45.89
C LEU A 30 3.95 23.02 -46.75
N SER A 31 4.38 24.12 -46.13
CA SER A 31 4.98 25.27 -46.83
C SER A 31 6.37 25.58 -46.24
N PRO A 32 7.33 26.06 -47.05
CA PRO A 32 8.73 26.19 -46.64
C PRO A 32 9.11 27.59 -46.16
N LEU A 33 10.17 27.61 -45.32
CA LEU A 33 11.20 28.64 -45.14
C LEU A 33 10.80 30.13 -45.27
N GLY A 34 10.69 30.77 -44.11
CA GLY A 34 10.88 32.22 -43.95
C GLY A 34 11.84 32.50 -42.80
N SER A 35 13.13 32.61 -43.09
CA SER A 35 14.15 33.12 -42.19
C SER A 35 14.09 34.64 -42.11
N ARG A 36 13.81 35.20 -40.93
CA ARG A 36 14.29 36.54 -40.55
C ARG A 36 14.81 36.52 -39.12
N LEU A 37 16.11 36.82 -39.02
CA LEU A 37 16.83 37.12 -37.79
C LEU A 37 16.09 38.18 -36.98
N ALA A 38 15.95 37.94 -35.68
CA ALA A 38 16.12 38.98 -34.66
C ALA A 38 16.62 38.31 -33.38
N MET A 39 17.95 38.29 -33.24
CA MET A 39 18.64 38.02 -31.98
C MET A 39 18.26 39.13 -30.98
N ALA A 40 17.41 38.81 -30.02
CA ALA A 40 17.39 39.49 -28.74
C ALA A 40 17.48 38.40 -27.67
N SER A 41 18.67 38.28 -27.11
CA SER A 41 19.05 37.30 -26.09
C SER A 41 18.01 37.20 -24.98
N PRO A 42 17.68 35.99 -24.53
CA PRO A 42 16.78 35.81 -23.41
C PRO A 42 17.49 36.37 -22.18
N THR A 43 17.00 37.48 -21.60
CA THR A 43 17.25 37.73 -20.19
C THR A 43 16.53 36.62 -19.43
N LEU A 44 17.19 35.47 -19.34
CA LEU A 44 16.89 34.44 -18.36
C LEU A 44 16.92 35.17 -17.03
N ARG A 45 15.74 35.59 -16.55
CA ARG A 45 15.53 35.81 -15.14
C ARG A 45 15.95 34.49 -14.53
N ARG A 46 17.15 34.50 -13.96
CA ARG A 46 17.69 33.43 -13.17
C ARG A 46 16.76 33.39 -11.97
N PHE A 47 15.65 32.67 -12.11
CA PHE A 47 14.81 32.34 -10.98
C PHE A 47 15.79 31.84 -9.94
N PRO A 48 15.86 32.46 -8.75
CA PRO A 48 16.68 31.90 -7.70
C PRO A 48 16.23 30.44 -7.62
N CYS A 49 17.16 29.52 -7.86
CA CYS A 49 16.92 28.13 -7.57
C CYS A 49 16.74 28.11 -6.05
N VAL A 50 15.49 28.32 -5.62
CA VAL A 50 15.07 28.05 -4.26
C VAL A 50 15.20 26.54 -4.19
N VAL A 51 16.36 26.08 -3.75
CA VAL A 51 16.62 24.68 -3.48
C VAL A 51 15.60 24.31 -2.43
N ALA A 52 14.51 23.67 -2.84
CA ALA A 52 13.47 23.21 -1.94
C ALA A 52 14.15 22.44 -0.81
N ALA A 53 13.87 22.83 0.44
CA ALA A 53 14.43 22.17 1.60
C ALA A 53 14.23 20.65 1.46
N LYS A 54 15.31 19.88 1.56
CA LYS A 54 15.25 18.42 1.41
C LYS A 54 14.29 17.85 2.45
N VAL A 55 13.15 17.32 1.99
CA VAL A 55 12.16 16.66 2.85
C VAL A 55 12.83 15.52 3.60
N THR A 56 12.72 15.52 4.93
CA THR A 56 13.40 14.52 5.76
C THR A 56 12.78 13.13 5.56
N SER A 57 13.53 12.07 5.89
CA SER A 57 13.00 10.70 5.81
C SER A 57 11.78 10.48 6.71
N ARG A 58 11.73 11.20 7.84
CA ARG A 58 10.58 11.22 8.77
C ARG A 58 9.35 11.85 8.14
N GLU A 59 9.48 13.04 7.56
CA GLU A 59 8.39 13.73 6.86
C GLU A 59 7.84 12.88 5.71
N ASN A 60 8.71 12.32 4.87
CA ASN A 60 8.31 11.42 3.78
C ASN A 60 7.53 10.19 4.27
N ARG A 61 7.85 9.69 5.47
CA ARG A 61 7.11 8.59 6.09
C ARG A 61 5.77 9.06 6.65
N ILE A 62 5.68 10.26 7.21
CA ILE A 62 4.41 10.84 7.70
C ILE A 62 3.45 11.07 6.53
N TYR A 63 3.90 11.66 5.42
CA TYR A 63 3.06 11.86 4.23
C TYR A 63 2.51 10.54 3.65
N ARG A 64 3.35 9.49 3.59
CA ARG A 64 2.91 8.16 3.16
C ARG A 64 1.90 7.56 4.13
N HIS A 65 2.13 7.74 5.43
CA HIS A 65 1.25 7.26 6.48
C HIS A 65 -0.13 7.92 6.43
N GLU A 66 -0.17 9.24 6.29
CA GLU A 66 -1.41 10.01 6.13
C GLU A 66 -2.16 9.60 4.86
N ARG A 67 -1.46 9.41 3.74
CA ARG A 67 -2.07 8.93 2.49
C ARG A 67 -2.72 7.57 2.66
N LEU A 68 -2.13 6.66 3.44
CA LEU A 68 -2.71 5.35 3.74
C LEU A 68 -3.93 5.47 4.66
N ARG A 69 -3.84 6.30 5.70
CA ARG A 69 -4.93 6.53 6.67
C ARG A 69 -6.19 7.13 6.06
N LYS A 70 -6.10 7.82 4.92
CA LYS A 70 -7.29 8.25 4.16
C LYS A 70 -8.15 7.10 3.64
N LYS A 71 -7.61 5.87 3.57
CA LYS A 71 -8.32 4.68 3.09
C LYS A 71 -8.58 3.65 4.19
N VAL A 72 -7.78 3.68 5.25
CA VAL A 72 -7.80 2.69 6.32
C VAL A 72 -8.36 3.36 7.57
N GLU A 73 -9.57 2.96 7.93
CA GLU A 73 -10.29 3.41 9.12
C GLU A 73 -10.59 2.20 10.00
N GLY A 74 -10.39 2.35 11.32
CA GLY A 74 -10.71 1.30 12.30
C GLY A 74 -12.12 1.45 12.85
N THR A 75 -12.95 0.42 12.66
CA THR A 75 -14.27 0.31 13.30
C THR A 75 -14.19 -0.58 14.55
N PRO A 76 -15.19 -0.57 15.44
CA PRO A 76 -15.21 -1.49 16.58
C PRO A 76 -15.22 -2.97 16.17
N GLU A 77 -15.84 -3.28 15.02
CA GLU A 77 -15.87 -4.64 14.46
C GLU A 77 -14.55 -5.03 13.79
N ARG A 78 -13.87 -4.07 13.17
CA ARG A 78 -12.61 -4.26 12.48
C ARG A 78 -11.63 -3.16 12.86
N PRO A 79 -10.95 -3.28 14.01
CA PRO A 79 -10.03 -2.26 14.48
C PRO A 79 -8.82 -2.20 13.55
N ARG A 80 -8.13 -1.05 13.52
CA ARG A 80 -6.89 -0.92 12.74
C ARG A 80 -5.69 -1.39 13.56
N MET A 81 -4.81 -2.17 12.94
CA MET A 81 -3.51 -2.55 13.50
C MET A 81 -2.40 -1.72 12.87
N SER A 82 -1.90 -0.74 13.62
CA SER A 82 -0.84 0.18 13.20
C SER A 82 0.54 -0.35 13.60
N VAL A 83 1.43 -0.49 12.61
CA VAL A 83 2.82 -0.89 12.81
C VAL A 83 3.76 0.32 12.76
N PHE A 84 4.63 0.44 13.77
CA PHE A 84 5.68 1.45 13.83
C PHE A 84 7.05 0.79 14.00
N ARG A 85 7.98 1.13 13.12
CA ARG A 85 9.36 0.63 13.16
C ARG A 85 10.33 1.78 13.41
N SER A 86 10.98 1.77 14.57
CA SER A 86 12.12 2.63 14.84
C SER A 86 13.43 1.93 14.42
N ASN A 87 14.56 2.59 14.66
CA ASN A 87 15.86 2.00 14.38
C ASN A 87 16.12 0.76 15.24
N LYS A 88 15.71 0.80 16.51
CA LYS A 88 16.01 -0.25 17.51
C LYS A 88 14.82 -1.11 17.90
N HIS A 89 13.59 -0.61 17.72
CA HIS A 89 12.39 -1.22 18.28
C HIS A 89 11.26 -1.32 17.26
N LEU A 90 10.36 -2.27 17.52
CA LEU A 90 9.14 -2.47 16.77
C LEU A 90 7.95 -2.35 17.73
N HIS A 91 6.96 -1.57 17.33
CA HIS A 91 5.74 -1.33 18.09
C HIS A 91 4.53 -1.64 17.20
N VAL A 92 3.55 -2.31 17.78
CA VAL A 92 2.27 -2.62 17.16
C VAL A 92 1.16 -2.20 18.11
N GLN A 93 0.14 -1.57 17.56
CA GLN A 93 -1.04 -1.13 18.29
C GLN A 93 -2.29 -1.49 17.51
N VAL A 94 -3.29 -2.00 18.22
CA VAL A 94 -4.64 -2.23 17.70
C VAL A 94 -5.53 -1.14 18.27
N ILE A 95 -6.11 -0.33 17.39
CA ILE A 95 -6.82 0.91 17.72
C ILE A 95 -8.23 0.85 17.16
N ASP A 96 -9.20 1.23 17.99
CA ASP A 96 -10.55 1.60 17.57
C ASP A 96 -10.58 3.13 17.38
N ASP A 97 -10.81 3.59 16.15
CA ASP A 97 -10.81 5.02 15.83
C ASP A 97 -12.07 5.73 16.30
N THR A 98 -13.18 5.02 16.46
CA THR A 98 -14.46 5.60 16.92
C THR A 98 -14.37 6.03 18.39
N LYS A 99 -13.72 5.20 19.21
CA LYS A 99 -13.50 5.45 20.65
C LYS A 99 -12.15 6.12 20.93
N MET A 100 -11.32 6.29 19.91
CA MET A 100 -9.92 6.75 20.02
C MET A 100 -9.14 5.95 21.09
N HIS A 101 -9.42 4.65 21.21
CA HIS A 101 -8.90 3.80 22.28
C HIS A 101 -8.05 2.67 21.70
N THR A 102 -6.87 2.45 22.29
CA THR A 102 -6.00 1.31 21.98
C THR A 102 -6.47 0.08 22.73
N LEU A 103 -6.95 -0.92 22.00
CA LEU A 103 -7.43 -2.17 22.57
C LEU A 103 -6.25 -3.03 23.02
N ALA A 104 -5.26 -3.26 22.15
CA ALA A 104 -4.09 -4.07 22.44
C ALA A 104 -2.82 -3.41 21.91
N ALA A 105 -1.70 -3.63 22.58
CA ALA A 105 -0.40 -3.11 22.17
C ALA A 105 0.70 -4.12 22.50
N ALA A 106 1.59 -4.34 21.53
CA ALA A 106 2.76 -5.20 21.66
C ALA A 106 4.00 -4.41 21.25
N SER A 107 5.05 -4.49 22.05
CA SER A 107 6.32 -3.86 21.71
C SER A 107 7.52 -4.63 22.20
N THR A 108 8.64 -4.49 21.51
CA THR A 108 9.92 -5.10 21.90
C THR A 108 10.44 -4.61 23.26
N MET A 109 9.91 -3.49 23.77
CA MET A 109 10.26 -2.95 25.09
C MET A 109 9.49 -3.60 26.24
N GLN A 110 8.45 -4.39 25.96
CA GLN A 110 7.70 -5.07 27.01
C GLN A 110 8.58 -6.13 27.69
N LYS A 111 8.41 -6.28 29.01
CA LYS A 111 9.22 -7.19 29.85
C LYS A 111 9.20 -8.65 29.39
N GLY A 112 8.12 -9.08 28.71
CA GLY A 112 8.02 -10.43 28.16
C GLY A 112 8.87 -10.66 26.90
N LEU A 113 9.01 -9.64 26.05
CA LEU A 113 9.72 -9.76 24.76
C LEU A 113 11.18 -9.28 24.83
N SER A 114 11.49 -8.37 25.74
CA SER A 114 12.86 -7.85 25.91
C SER A 114 13.85 -8.88 26.47
N LYS A 115 13.37 -9.84 27.28
CA LYS A 115 14.21 -10.87 27.90
C LYS A 115 14.65 -11.96 26.93
N GLU A 116 13.84 -12.22 25.93
CA GLU A 116 14.08 -13.32 25.00
C GLU A 116 14.95 -12.91 23.83
N VAL A 117 15.26 -11.62 23.68
CA VAL A 117 15.96 -11.21 22.48
C VAL A 117 16.86 -10.00 22.63
N ASP A 118 18.15 -10.34 22.64
CA ASP A 118 19.26 -9.42 22.57
C ASP A 118 19.53 -9.05 21.12
N TYR A 119 19.07 -7.87 20.70
CA TYR A 119 19.46 -7.31 19.41
C TYR A 119 20.46 -6.18 19.61
N SER A 120 21.70 -6.39 19.19
CA SER A 120 22.76 -5.38 19.33
C SER A 120 22.54 -4.13 18.45
N ALA A 121 21.79 -4.24 17.33
CA ALA A 121 21.69 -3.16 16.34
C ALA A 121 20.25 -2.76 15.92
N GLY A 122 19.27 -3.67 15.99
CA GLY A 122 17.88 -3.37 15.63
C GLY A 122 17.00 -4.60 15.47
N PRO A 123 15.69 -4.43 15.17
CA PRO A 123 14.77 -5.55 15.17
C PRO A 123 15.01 -6.46 13.96
N THR A 124 15.44 -7.70 14.18
CA THR A 124 15.52 -8.79 13.21
C THR A 124 14.12 -9.27 12.74
N ILE A 125 14.07 -10.14 11.73
CA ILE A 125 12.82 -10.76 11.25
C ILE A 125 12.19 -11.62 12.35
N GLU A 126 13.00 -12.31 13.16
CA GLU A 126 12.55 -13.14 14.28
C GLU A 126 11.78 -12.36 15.34
N VAL A 127 12.22 -11.13 15.67
CA VAL A 127 11.47 -10.25 16.59
C VAL A 127 10.08 -10.00 16.05
N ALA A 128 10.00 -9.73 14.76
CA ALA A 128 8.75 -9.32 14.14
C ALA A 128 7.74 -10.46 14.21
N LYS A 129 8.19 -11.71 14.06
CA LYS A 129 7.36 -12.91 14.28
C LYS A 129 6.88 -13.00 15.72
N LYS A 130 7.79 -12.92 16.70
CA LYS A 130 7.44 -12.94 18.14
C LYS A 130 6.46 -11.83 18.54
N VAL A 131 6.65 -10.62 18.01
CA VAL A 131 5.72 -9.49 18.23
C VAL A 131 4.36 -9.76 17.58
N GLY A 132 4.34 -10.37 16.39
CA GLY A 132 3.13 -10.82 15.69
C GLY A 132 2.34 -11.87 16.47
N GLU A 133 3.03 -12.86 17.04
CA GLU A 133 2.43 -13.87 17.93
C GLU A 133 1.87 -13.23 19.21
N ALA A 134 2.63 -12.34 19.84
CA ALA A 134 2.23 -11.68 21.09
C ALA A 134 1.01 -10.78 20.90
N ILE A 135 0.95 -10.01 19.81
CA ILE A 135 -0.23 -9.17 19.53
C ILE A 135 -1.44 -10.04 19.23
N ALA A 136 -1.25 -11.18 18.55
CA ALA A 136 -2.35 -12.05 18.20
C ALA A 136 -3.03 -12.64 19.43
N LYS A 137 -2.23 -13.20 20.35
CA LYS A 137 -2.71 -13.71 21.65
C LYS A 137 -3.47 -12.63 22.43
N ALA A 138 -2.91 -11.42 22.50
CA ALA A 138 -3.55 -10.30 23.19
C ALA A 138 -4.86 -9.82 22.54
N CYS A 139 -5.05 -10.03 21.24
CA CYS A 139 -6.30 -9.72 20.54
C CYS A 139 -7.36 -10.80 20.76
N LEU A 140 -6.96 -12.07 20.72
CA LEU A 140 -7.84 -13.20 20.99
C LEU A 140 -8.39 -13.17 22.42
N GLU A 141 -7.55 -12.83 23.41
CA GLU A 141 -7.99 -12.61 24.80
C GLU A 141 -9.08 -11.53 24.93
N LYS A 142 -9.09 -10.57 23.99
CA LYS A 142 -10.07 -9.46 23.93
C LYS A 142 -11.24 -9.76 23.01
N GLY A 143 -11.29 -10.95 22.40
CA GLY A 143 -12.35 -11.37 21.48
C GLY A 143 -12.28 -10.69 20.10
N ILE A 144 -11.13 -10.16 19.70
CA ILE A 144 -10.96 -9.46 18.40
C ILE A 144 -10.33 -10.43 17.41
N THR A 145 -11.10 -10.82 16.38
CA THR A 145 -10.65 -11.73 15.32
C THR A 145 -10.33 -11.02 14.01
N LYS A 146 -11.11 -9.98 13.66
CA LYS A 146 -11.00 -9.25 12.40
C LYS A 146 -10.31 -7.92 12.62
N VAL A 147 -9.29 -7.63 11.81
CA VAL A 147 -8.48 -6.41 11.93
C VAL A 147 -8.18 -5.84 10.55
N VAL A 148 -7.93 -4.53 10.44
CA VAL A 148 -7.35 -3.92 9.23
C VAL A 148 -5.86 -3.70 9.43
N PHE A 149 -5.01 -4.16 8.52
CA PHE A 149 -3.56 -3.97 8.63
C PHE A 149 -3.10 -2.60 8.12
N ASP A 150 -2.55 -1.77 9.01
CA ASP A 150 -1.89 -0.50 8.69
C ASP A 150 -0.36 -0.64 8.80
N ARG A 151 0.28 -0.64 7.62
CA ARG A 151 1.73 -0.77 7.45
C ARG A 151 2.53 0.49 7.83
N GLY A 152 1.91 1.56 8.34
CA GLY A 152 2.63 2.66 8.99
C GLY A 152 3.43 3.58 8.07
N GLY A 153 3.16 3.54 6.75
CA GLY A 153 3.95 4.24 5.72
C GLY A 153 5.22 3.51 5.28
N TYR A 154 5.47 2.30 5.79
CA TYR A 154 6.58 1.45 5.36
C TYR A 154 6.15 0.50 4.21
N LEU A 155 7.14 -0.05 3.51
CA LEU A 155 6.91 -1.05 2.47
C LEU A 155 6.50 -2.38 3.10
N TYR A 156 5.53 -3.06 2.49
CA TYR A 156 5.12 -4.41 2.90
C TYR A 156 6.16 -5.42 2.42
N HIS A 157 7.23 -5.57 3.19
CA HIS A 157 8.34 -6.47 2.90
C HIS A 157 9.11 -6.79 4.19
N GLY A 158 9.91 -7.86 4.16
CA GLY A 158 10.82 -8.26 5.23
C GLY A 158 10.13 -8.34 6.58
N ARG A 159 10.53 -7.46 7.52
CA ARG A 159 10.02 -7.46 8.91
C ARG A 159 8.52 -7.23 9.01
N ILE A 160 7.94 -6.37 8.17
CA ILE A 160 6.52 -6.03 8.25
C ILE A 160 5.67 -7.17 7.70
N GLN A 161 6.16 -7.82 6.64
CA GLN A 161 5.55 -9.01 6.10
C GLN A 161 5.61 -10.16 7.11
N ALA A 162 6.79 -10.43 7.71
CA ALA A 162 6.93 -11.48 8.71
C ALA A 162 6.05 -11.27 9.96
N LEU A 163 5.81 -10.02 10.36
CA LEU A 163 4.87 -9.69 11.42
C LEU A 163 3.43 -10.04 11.05
N ALA A 164 3.04 -9.68 9.82
CA ALA A 164 1.72 -9.96 9.30
C ALA A 164 1.50 -11.48 9.15
N ASP A 165 2.48 -12.20 8.60
CA ASP A 165 2.39 -13.65 8.44
C ASP A 165 2.25 -14.34 9.80
N ALA A 166 3.05 -13.94 10.80
CA ALA A 166 2.92 -14.46 12.17
C ALA A 166 1.55 -14.14 12.79
N ALA A 167 1.00 -12.94 12.58
CA ALA A 167 -0.33 -12.62 13.08
C ALA A 167 -1.44 -13.47 12.42
N ARG A 168 -1.30 -13.79 11.13
CA ARG A 168 -2.24 -14.69 10.40
C ARG A 168 -2.16 -16.12 10.89
N GLU A 169 -0.95 -16.64 11.13
CA GLU A 169 -0.74 -17.99 11.66
C GLU A 169 -1.39 -18.18 13.04
N ASN A 170 -1.46 -17.10 13.84
CA ASN A 170 -2.09 -17.11 15.16
C ASN A 170 -3.58 -16.73 15.13
N GLY A 171 -4.23 -16.76 13.96
CA GLY A 171 -5.69 -16.69 13.85
C GLY A 171 -6.28 -15.28 13.76
N LEU A 172 -5.49 -14.24 13.48
CA LEU A 172 -6.06 -12.95 13.07
C LEU A 172 -6.40 -12.94 11.59
N GLU A 173 -7.62 -12.48 11.28
CA GLU A 173 -8.11 -12.29 9.92
C GLU A 173 -7.93 -10.84 9.48
N PHE A 174 -7.08 -10.61 8.47
CA PHE A 174 -6.91 -9.28 7.85
C PHE A 174 -6.43 -9.29 6.40
#